data_AF-A0A7J9AZC4-F1
#
_entry.id   AF-A0A7J9AZC4-F1
#
_cell.length_a   1.000
_cell.length_b   1.000
_cell.length_c   1.000
_cell.angle_alpha   90.00
_cell.angle_beta   90.00
_cell.angle_gamma   90.00
#
_symmetry.space_group_name_H-M   'P 1'
#
loop_
_entity.id
_entity.type
_entity.pdbx_description
1 polymer ?
#
loop_
_entity_poly.entity_id
_entity_poly.type
_entity_poly.pdbx_seq_one_letter_code
_entity_poly.pdbx_strand_id
1 'polypeptide(L)'
;MHLFGGQQLTHKTLGGMADKYGPVFCIRLGSHDVLVLNSWEMAKECFTVHDKVFSTRPNIAASKLLGYDFAMFGFAPYGSYWREMRKIATIQLLSSNRIDMLKHIRVSEVKTAVRELYKTWLSEGIEERGVSVDMKQWFGI
;
A
#
# COMPACT_ATOMS: atom_id res chain seq x y z
N MET A 1 18.11 11.41 -10.87
CA MET A 1 16.83 10.69 -11.04
C MET A 1 15.90 11.51 -11.92
N HIS A 2 16.13 11.59 -13.23
CA HIS A 2 15.29 12.41 -14.12
C HIS A 2 14.03 11.67 -14.61
N LEU A 3 13.99 10.33 -14.49
CA LEU A 3 12.88 9.48 -14.95
C LEU A 3 11.67 9.43 -13.99
N PHE A 4 11.85 9.80 -12.71
CA PHE A 4 10.86 9.56 -11.64
C PHE A 4 10.40 10.85 -10.93
N GLY A 5 10.46 11.99 -11.62
CA GLY A 5 10.34 13.31 -10.99
C GLY A 5 9.30 14.27 -11.58
N GLY A 6 8.44 13.88 -12.52
CA GLY A 6 7.48 14.82 -13.13
C GLY A 6 6.29 14.18 -13.82
N GLN A 7 5.13 14.85 -13.68
CA GLN A 7 3.79 14.69 -14.30
C GLN A 7 3.13 13.29 -14.35
N GLN A 8 3.90 12.23 -14.53
CA GLN A 8 3.46 10.85 -14.67
C GLN A 8 3.85 10.01 -13.46
N LEU A 9 2.92 9.16 -13.01
CA LEU A 9 3.13 8.27 -11.87
C LEU A 9 4.24 7.25 -12.18
N THR A 10 5.16 7.04 -11.23
CA THR A 10 6.32 6.16 -11.38
C THR A 10 5.97 4.77 -11.91
N HIS A 11 4.90 4.14 -11.39
CA HIS A 11 4.47 2.81 -11.83
C HIS A 11 4.02 2.80 -13.31
N LYS A 12 3.48 3.90 -13.85
CA LYS A 12 3.12 4.01 -15.27
C LYS A 12 4.37 4.10 -16.15
N THR A 13 5.37 4.87 -15.72
CA THR A 13 6.67 4.95 -16.41
C THR A 13 7.33 3.59 -16.46
N LEU A 14 7.40 2.87 -15.33
CA LEU A 14 7.94 1.52 -15.28
C LEU A 14 7.16 0.53 -16.15
N GLY A 15 5.82 0.65 -16.18
CA GLY A 15 4.97 -0.14 -17.07
C GLY A 15 5.31 0.06 -18.55
N GLY A 16 5.40 1.32 -19.00
CA GLY A 16 5.76 1.62 -20.39
C GLY A 16 7.20 1.24 -20.76
N MET A 17 8.11 1.17 -19.79
CA MET A 17 9.46 0.64 -20.02
C MET A 17 9.44 -0.86 -20.35
N ALA A 18 8.49 -1.62 -19.80
CA ALA A 18 8.38 -3.05 -20.06
C ALA A 18 8.06 -3.36 -21.53
N ASP A 19 7.34 -2.47 -22.22
CA ASP A 19 7.05 -2.62 -23.66
C ASP A 19 8.34 -2.62 -24.51
N LYS A 20 9.38 -1.95 -24.03
CA LYS A 20 10.69 -1.83 -24.71
C LYS A 20 11.71 -2.86 -24.24
N TYR A 21 11.76 -3.13 -22.94
CA TYR A 21 12.81 -3.95 -22.32
C TYR A 21 12.34 -5.36 -21.95
N GLY A 22 11.06 -5.66 -22.15
CA GLY A 22 10.42 -6.90 -21.72
C GLY A 22 9.84 -6.81 -20.30
N PRO A 23 9.09 -7.84 -19.87
CA PRO A 23 8.37 -7.85 -18.59
C PRO A 23 9.27 -7.95 -17.36
N VAL A 24 10.57 -8.22 -17.54
CA VAL A 24 11.58 -8.28 -16.47
C VAL A 24 12.81 -7.53 -16.93
N PHE A 25 13.18 -6.48 -16.21
CA PHE A 25 14.32 -5.65 -16.60
C PHE A 25 14.98 -5.01 -15.37
N CYS A 26 16.26 -4.66 -15.50
CA CYS A 26 17.01 -3.98 -14.45
C CYS A 26 17.12 -2.48 -14.75
N ILE A 27 17.00 -1.67 -13.71
CA ILE A 27 17.27 -0.24 -13.73
C ILE A 27 18.23 0.14 -12.61
N ARG A 28 18.93 1.26 -12.78
CA ARG A 28 19.70 1.86 -11.69
C ARG A 28 18.90 2.98 -11.04
N LEU A 29 18.45 2.75 -9.80
CA LEU A 29 17.72 3.72 -8.98
C LEU A 29 18.68 4.36 -7.98
N GLY A 30 19.20 5.55 -8.33
CA GLY A 30 20.25 6.20 -7.56
C GLY A 30 21.53 5.36 -7.58
N SER A 31 21.99 4.91 -6.42
CA SER A 31 23.16 4.04 -6.25
C SER A 31 22.82 2.55 -6.22
N HIS A 32 21.56 2.16 -6.37
CA HIS A 32 21.12 0.77 -6.27
C HIS A 32 20.65 0.23 -7.62
N ASP A 33 21.04 -1.00 -7.94
CA ASP A 33 20.44 -1.75 -9.03
C ASP A 33 19.14 -2.39 -8.55
N VAL A 34 18.08 -2.22 -9.34
CA VAL A 34 16.73 -2.65 -9.02
C VAL A 34 16.20 -3.50 -10.16
N LEU A 35 15.73 -4.70 -9.82
CA LEU A 35 14.96 -5.55 -10.72
C LEU A 35 13.49 -5.11 -10.71
N VAL A 36 12.96 -4.80 -11.88
CA VAL A 36 11.54 -4.47 -12.08
C VAL A 36 10.83 -5.68 -12.65
N LEU A 37 9.73 -6.07 -12.00
CA LEU A 37 8.85 -7.15 -12.44
C LEU A 37 7.54 -6.56 -12.92
N ASN A 38 7.25 -6.71 -14.21
CA ASN A 38 6.03 -6.24 -14.87
C ASN A 38 5.26 -7.41 -15.53
N SER A 39 5.23 -8.57 -14.87
CA SER A 39 4.45 -9.76 -15.26
C SER A 39 3.89 -10.43 -14.01
N TRP A 40 2.63 -10.85 -14.07
CA TRP A 40 1.98 -11.54 -12.95
C TRP A 40 2.54 -12.95 -12.77
N GLU A 41 2.99 -13.60 -13.85
CA GLU A 41 3.67 -14.90 -13.83
C GLU A 41 4.97 -14.80 -13.02
N MET A 42 5.77 -13.76 -13.27
CA MET A 42 7.03 -13.54 -12.55
C MET A 42 6.79 -13.10 -11.10
N ALA A 43 5.77 -12.28 -10.84
CA ALA A 43 5.37 -11.93 -9.48
C ALA A 43 4.93 -13.19 -8.71
N LYS A 44 4.16 -14.08 -9.33
CA LYS A 44 3.77 -15.36 -8.73
C LYS A 44 4.99 -16.20 -8.40
N GLU A 45 5.90 -16.41 -9.35
CA GLU A 45 7.14 -17.16 -9.11
C GLU A 45 7.92 -16.60 -7.90
N CYS A 46 8.13 -15.29 -7.86
CA CYS A 46 8.87 -14.62 -6.78
C CYS A 46 8.18 -14.69 -5.42
N PHE A 47 6.86 -14.53 -5.37
CA PHE A 47 6.10 -14.42 -4.11
C PHE A 47 5.37 -15.70 -3.69
N THR A 48 5.48 -16.79 -4.46
CA THR A 48 5.00 -18.12 -4.05
C THR A 48 6.09 -19.17 -4.01
N VAL A 49 6.90 -19.31 -5.07
CA VAL A 49 7.93 -20.37 -5.16
C VAL A 49 9.21 -19.94 -4.46
N HIS A 50 9.60 -18.67 -4.63
CA HIS A 50 10.81 -18.09 -4.07
C HIS A 50 10.53 -17.05 -2.96
N ASP A 51 9.37 -17.15 -2.33
CA ASP A 51 8.84 -16.15 -1.40
C ASP A 51 9.83 -15.77 -0.29
N LYS A 52 10.54 -16.75 0.27
CA LYS A 52 11.54 -16.55 1.32
C LYS A 52 12.72 -15.68 0.87
N VAL A 53 13.16 -15.83 -0.37
CA VAL A 53 14.28 -15.05 -0.94
C VAL A 53 13.86 -13.60 -1.13
N PHE A 54 12.65 -13.37 -1.62
CA PHE A 54 12.11 -12.04 -1.92
C PHE A 54 11.37 -11.38 -0.74
N SER A 55 11.29 -12.03 0.43
CA SER A 55 10.59 -11.49 1.59
C SER A 55 11.38 -10.43 2.35
N THR A 56 12.71 -10.38 2.20
CA THR A 56 13.55 -9.41 2.92
C THR A 56 13.33 -7.98 2.41
N ARG A 57 13.24 -7.02 3.32
CA ARG A 57 13.12 -5.59 2.99
C ARG A 57 14.50 -4.93 2.88
N PRO A 58 14.74 -4.08 1.87
CA PRO A 58 15.97 -3.32 1.77
C PRO A 58 16.21 -2.42 2.98
N ASN A 59 17.47 -2.29 3.39
CA ASN A 59 17.87 -1.37 4.43
C ASN A 59 17.94 0.06 3.85
N ILE A 60 16.85 0.81 4.02
CA ILE A 60 16.77 2.23 3.65
C ILE A 60 16.72 3.10 4.89
N ALA A 61 17.28 4.31 4.80
CA ALA A 61 17.35 5.25 5.94
C ALA A 61 15.99 5.54 6.58
N ALA A 62 14.92 5.63 5.77
CA ALA A 62 13.56 5.84 6.26
C ALA A 62 13.11 4.70 7.20
N SER A 63 13.37 3.44 6.85
CA SER A 63 13.04 2.29 7.70
C SER A 63 13.83 2.29 9.01
N LYS A 64 15.04 2.84 9.01
CA LYS A 64 15.84 3.02 10.23
C LYS A 64 15.24 4.08 11.15
N LEU A 65 15.00 5.27 10.59
CA LEU A 65 14.61 6.46 11.35
C LEU A 65 13.14 6.44 11.77
N LEU A 66 12.24 6.04 10.87
CA LEU A 66 10.79 6.03 11.09
C LEU A 66 10.29 4.65 11.54
N GLY A 67 11.06 3.61 11.25
CA GLY A 67 10.70 2.22 11.52
C GLY A 67 11.29 1.65 12.81
N TYR A 68 11.69 2.48 13.78
CA TYR A 68 12.30 2.06 15.04
C TYR A 68 13.49 1.10 14.82
N ASP A 69 14.49 1.55 14.06
CA ASP A 69 15.66 0.72 13.67
C ASP A 69 15.23 -0.62 13.06
N PHE A 70 14.35 -0.55 12.05
CA PHE A 70 13.81 -1.70 11.31
C PHE A 70 12.88 -2.64 12.11
N ALA A 71 12.42 -2.27 13.29
CA ALA A 71 11.43 -3.05 14.04
C ALA A 71 9.99 -2.89 13.50
N MET A 72 9.69 -1.87 12.70
CA MET A 72 8.34 -1.71 12.14
C MET A 72 7.98 -2.89 11.23
N PHE A 73 6.89 -3.58 11.56
CA PHE A 73 6.44 -4.83 10.94
C PHE A 73 6.48 -4.84 9.40
N GLY A 74 6.07 -3.75 8.74
CA GLY A 74 6.06 -3.65 7.27
C GLY A 74 7.44 -3.48 6.61
N PHE A 75 8.44 -3.03 7.36
CA PHE A 75 9.78 -2.69 6.87
C PHE A 75 10.91 -3.55 7.48
N ALA A 76 10.60 -4.42 8.42
CA ALA A 76 11.58 -5.30 9.04
C ALA A 76 12.17 -6.29 8.01
N PRO A 77 13.50 -6.51 8.01
CA PRO A 77 14.13 -7.60 7.27
C PRO A 77 13.53 -8.95 7.65
N TYR A 78 13.54 -9.89 6.70
CA TYR A 78 13.05 -11.24 6.98
C TYR A 78 13.93 -11.91 8.05
N GLY A 79 13.28 -12.46 9.07
CA GLY A 79 13.96 -13.10 10.20
C GLY A 79 12.96 -13.64 11.21
N SER A 80 13.45 -14.20 12.32
CA SER A 80 12.60 -14.72 13.40
C SER A 80 11.64 -13.65 13.93
N TYR A 81 12.13 -12.43 14.13
CA TYR A 81 11.33 -11.29 14.57
C TYR A 81 10.15 -11.00 13.62
N TRP A 82 10.42 -10.80 12.33
CA TRP A 82 9.38 -10.51 11.34
C TRP A 82 8.35 -11.66 11.23
N ARG A 83 8.81 -12.92 11.31
CA ARG A 83 7.92 -14.09 11.27
C ARG A 83 6.95 -14.11 12.46
N GLU A 84 7.44 -13.81 13.66
CA GLU A 84 6.61 -13.75 14.86
C GLU A 84 5.62 -12.58 14.80
N MET A 85 6.08 -11.39 14.40
CA MET A 85 5.21 -10.24 14.21
C MET A 85 4.13 -10.49 13.15
N ARG A 86 4.47 -11.17 12.05
CA ARG A 86 3.50 -11.56 11.01
C ARG A 86 2.46 -12.52 11.56
N LYS A 87 2.88 -13.49 12.36
CA LYS A 87 1.98 -14.47 13.01
C LYS A 87 1.02 -13.76 13.96
N ILE A 88 1.51 -12.88 14.83
CA ILE A 88 0.69 -12.09 15.75
C ILE A 88 -0.32 -11.24 14.97
N ALA A 89 0.13 -10.46 13.98
CA ALA A 89 -0.75 -9.62 13.18
C ALA A 89 -1.83 -10.44 12.46
N THR A 90 -1.45 -11.57 11.85
CA THR A 90 -2.38 -12.46 11.14
C THR A 90 -3.43 -13.04 12.09
N ILE A 91 -3.02 -13.58 13.23
CA ILE A 91 -3.93 -14.30 14.12
C ILE A 91 -4.78 -13.32 14.94
N GLN A 92 -4.17 -12.29 15.50
CA GLN A 92 -4.79 -11.43 16.51
C GLN A 92 -5.47 -10.19 15.95
N LEU A 93 -5.10 -9.74 14.74
CA LEU A 93 -5.66 -8.53 14.14
C LEU A 93 -6.44 -8.82 12.86
N LEU A 94 -5.89 -9.65 11.97
CA LEU A 94 -6.38 -9.81 10.60
C LEU A 94 -7.04 -11.16 10.31
N SER A 95 -7.28 -11.99 11.34
CA SER A 95 -7.98 -13.27 11.14
C SER A 95 -9.46 -13.05 10.87
N SER A 96 -10.10 -13.96 10.12
CA SER A 96 -11.53 -13.84 9.77
C SER A 96 -12.41 -13.66 11.01
N ASN A 97 -12.10 -14.35 12.11
CA ASN A 97 -12.82 -14.20 13.38
C ASN A 97 -12.68 -12.79 13.96
N ARG A 98 -11.46 -12.21 13.96
CA ARG A 98 -11.23 -10.85 14.48
C ARG A 98 -11.87 -9.80 13.58
N ILE A 99 -11.84 -10.00 12.26
CA ILE A 99 -12.50 -9.14 11.28
C ILE A 99 -14.02 -9.16 11.47
N ASP A 100 -14.62 -10.33 11.71
CA ASP A 100 -16.07 -10.48 11.94
C ASP A 100 -16.50 -9.87 13.28
N MET A 101 -15.75 -10.15 14.35
CA MET A 101 -15.99 -9.58 15.68
C MET A 101 -16.01 -8.04 15.65
N LEU A 102 -15.08 -7.42 14.90
CA LEU A 102 -14.95 -5.96 14.79
C LEU A 102 -15.75 -5.35 13.62
N LYS A 103 -16.53 -6.14 12.87
CA LYS A 103 -17.24 -5.64 11.67
C LYS A 103 -18.20 -4.49 11.98
N HIS A 104 -18.82 -4.53 13.16
CA HIS A 104 -19.81 -3.55 13.59
C HIS A 104 -19.21 -2.14 13.69
N ILE A 105 -17.92 -2.02 14.04
CA ILE A 105 -17.21 -0.75 14.10
C ILE A 105 -17.15 -0.13 12.70
N ARG A 106 -16.65 -0.87 11.70
CA ARG A 106 -16.59 -0.38 10.30
C ARG A 106 -17.97 0.01 9.77
N VAL A 107 -19.00 -0.80 10.08
CA VAL A 107 -20.38 -0.48 9.68
C VAL A 107 -20.87 0.81 10.34
N SER A 108 -20.53 1.02 11.62
CA SER A 108 -20.86 2.26 12.34
C SER A 108 -20.16 3.47 11.74
N GLU A 109 -18.85 3.38 11.47
CA GLU A 109 -18.06 4.46 10.85
C GLU A 109 -18.64 4.85 9.48
N VAL A 110 -18.94 3.86 8.63
CA VAL A 110 -19.54 4.11 7.30
C VAL A 110 -20.93 4.74 7.43
N LYS A 111 -21.77 4.26 8.37
CA LYS A 111 -23.10 4.85 8.61
C LYS A 111 -23.00 6.30 9.07
N THR A 112 -22.06 6.59 9.97
CA THR A 112 -21.80 7.96 10.44
C THR A 112 -21.32 8.83 9.28
N ALA A 113 -20.35 8.36 8.50
CA ALA A 113 -19.85 9.10 7.35
C ALA A 113 -20.97 9.44 6.34
N VAL A 114 -21.81 8.46 5.97
CA VAL A 114 -22.94 8.68 5.06
C VAL A 114 -23.95 9.67 5.66
N ARG A 115 -24.23 9.57 6.97
CA ARG A 115 -25.14 10.51 7.64
C ARG A 115 -24.61 11.93 7.62
N GLU A 116 -23.32 12.13 7.88
CA GLU A 116 -22.72 13.46 7.86
C GLU A 116 -22.71 14.04 6.44
N LEU A 117 -22.37 13.24 5.41
CA LEU A 117 -22.50 13.66 4.01
C LEU A 117 -23.93 14.09 3.66
N TYR A 118 -24.93 13.34 4.14
CA TYR A 118 -26.33 13.68 3.93
C TYR A 118 -26.74 14.99 4.62
N LYS A 119 -26.26 15.23 5.84
CA LYS A 119 -26.49 16.50 6.54
C LYS A 119 -25.87 17.68 5.81
N THR A 120 -24.63 17.53 5.34
CA THR A 120 -23.95 18.57 4.53
C THR A 120 -24.74 18.87 3.26
N TRP A 121 -25.28 17.83 2.61
CA TRP A 121 -26.15 18.02 1.45
C TRP A 121 -27.45 18.76 1.81
N LEU A 122 -28.08 18.47 2.96
CA LEU A 122 -29.28 19.19 3.39
C LEU A 122 -29.02 20.67 3.72
N SER A 123 -27.84 21.01 4.26
CA SER A 123 -27.54 22.39 4.67
C SER A 123 -27.03 23.27 3.52
N GLU A 124 -26.28 22.70 2.59
CA GLU A 124 -25.53 23.46 1.57
C GLU A 124 -25.83 23.01 0.13
N GLY A 125 -26.57 21.90 -0.04
CA GLY A 125 -26.88 21.35 -1.34
C GLY A 125 -27.92 22.16 -2.11
N ILE A 126 -27.70 22.28 -3.42
CA ILE A 126 -28.68 22.81 -4.37
C ILE A 126 -29.31 21.60 -5.07
N GLU A 127 -30.65 21.54 -5.17
CA GLU A 127 -31.41 20.36 -5.65
C GLU A 127 -30.86 19.75 -6.96
N GLU A 128 -30.33 20.57 -7.87
CA GLU A 128 -29.79 20.12 -9.17
C GLU A 128 -28.28 19.84 -9.18
N ARG A 129 -27.51 20.34 -8.21
CA ARG A 129 -26.02 20.27 -8.23
C ARG A 129 -25.40 19.49 -7.06
N GLY A 130 -26.17 19.21 -6.02
CA GLY A 130 -25.65 18.60 -4.80
C GLY A 130 -24.67 19.51 -4.05
N VAL A 131 -23.76 18.90 -3.29
CA VAL A 131 -22.68 19.58 -2.56
C VAL A 131 -21.33 18.98 -2.97
N SER A 132 -20.32 19.83 -3.17
CA SER A 132 -18.96 19.37 -3.46
C SER A 132 -18.26 19.00 -2.17
N VAL A 133 -17.71 17.79 -2.10
CA VAL A 133 -16.97 17.30 -0.93
C VAL A 133 -15.56 16.92 -1.37
N ASP A 134 -14.56 17.45 -0.67
CA ASP A 134 -13.18 16.98 -0.84
C ASP A 134 -13.02 15.63 -0.14
N MET A 135 -13.07 14.57 -0.93
CA MET A 135 -12.93 13.20 -0.43
C MET A 135 -11.56 12.92 0.20
N LYS A 136 -10.50 13.67 -0.15
CA LYS A 136 -9.18 13.51 0.47
C LYS A 136 -9.21 13.92 1.92
N GLN A 137 -9.71 15.14 2.17
CA GLN A 137 -9.95 15.64 3.51
C GLN A 137 -10.92 14.72 4.27
N TRP A 138 -11.96 14.21 3.60
CA TRP A 138 -12.94 13.31 4.19
C TRP A 138 -12.36 11.98 4.66
N PHE A 139 -11.51 11.35 3.85
CA PHE A 139 -10.84 10.10 4.22
C PHE A 139 -9.63 10.33 5.13
N GLY A 140 -9.20 11.58 5.33
CA GLY A 140 -8.02 11.94 6.10
C GLY A 140 -6.70 11.55 5.41
N ILE A 141 -6.66 11.59 4.07
CA ILE A 141 -5.53 11.15 3.22
C ILE A 141 -5.00 12.29 2.36
#